data_AF-A0A9P6H2U9-F1
#
_entry.id   AF-A0A9P6H2U9-F1
#
_cell.length_a   1.000
_cell.length_b   1.000
_cell.length_c   1.000
_cell.angle_alpha   90.00
_cell.angle_beta   90.00
_cell.angle_gamma   90.00
#
_symmetry.space_group_name_H-M   'P 1'
#
loop_
_entity.id
_entity.type
_entity.pdbx_description
1 polymer ?
#
loop_
_entity_poly.entity_id
_entity_poly.type
_entity_poly.pdbx_seq_one_letter_code
_entity_poly.pdbx_strand_id
1 'polypeptide(L)'
;MADTSSLPPPSLKDIEALVLEVFSRVWEEFNAADAEYCETTIGSLAAPSVAQDATCVVKSESIGASPRDMNTWSLARQTNVQTFILPPAVEPCTQYESWTPTNRSIFRGDDSDDMQFLPFADEHAFNKEAYGKFFKTFAWQGSERLDADLEPVVLEAAHRLYFDYGIELERVDEANVFPFSLLGDSGFIHKASQRDLFSWNGATPTGSFPLPQAPVPDALDLRGRLNSLHADFCPSLNCIDFYCPVHNKISWPRQAPPKATKTTRDLWRECEKPCGLSCFRKIERGDMSELVPWENWDWEEFRTILEMAPDVLPCQLAVLCRKPCREDSGYNDGDIVTKRDDHKKVSRKRKVPSAVVTRGVAGGRLPSPSSQVGIIRGCVNTLELASPDTAAIGTTQRPTATVIVGVPQIVSLLCLFCLQAAESSSWKVATEELVADAMLIMQKANISAMTENVHVSSVAKNATLSSAFRAMPGVRSP
;
A
#
# COMPACT_ATOMS: atom_id res chain seq x y z
N MET A 1 -28.88 28.90 13.94
CA MET A 1 -29.12 27.87 12.93
C MET A 1 -30.62 27.61 12.93
N ALA A 2 -31.32 28.02 11.88
CA ALA A 2 -32.74 27.76 11.75
C ALA A 2 -32.94 26.25 11.61
N ASP A 3 -33.96 25.71 12.27
CA ASP A 3 -34.28 24.29 12.31
C ASP A 3 -34.75 23.83 10.92
N THR A 4 -33.81 23.40 10.07
CA THR A 4 -34.06 22.89 8.71
C THR A 4 -34.66 21.47 8.72
N SER A 5 -34.96 20.91 9.90
CA SER A 5 -35.44 19.53 10.08
C SER A 5 -36.84 19.23 9.51
N SER A 6 -37.57 20.22 8.98
CA SER A 6 -38.96 20.02 8.53
C SER A 6 -39.17 19.90 7.03
N LEU A 7 -38.13 20.01 6.18
CA LEU A 7 -38.29 19.78 4.75
C LEU A 7 -38.17 18.29 4.43
N PRO A 8 -39.05 17.71 3.61
CA PRO A 8 -38.91 16.32 3.18
C PRO A 8 -37.58 16.16 2.43
N PRO A 9 -36.87 15.03 2.61
CA PRO A 9 -35.63 14.78 1.88
C PRO A 9 -35.90 14.81 0.37
N PRO A 10 -34.98 15.37 -0.44
CA PRO A 10 -35.14 15.45 -1.89
C PRO A 10 -35.32 14.06 -2.50
N SER A 11 -36.14 13.96 -3.55
CA SER A 11 -36.33 12.69 -4.25
C SER A 11 -35.06 12.28 -4.98
N LEU A 12 -34.88 10.98 -5.25
CA LEU A 12 -33.69 10.49 -5.94
C LEU A 12 -33.53 11.13 -7.34
N LYS A 13 -34.63 11.46 -8.00
CA LYS A 13 -34.61 12.15 -9.31
C LYS A 13 -34.13 13.59 -9.21
N ASP A 14 -34.49 14.28 -8.12
CA ASP A 14 -34.01 15.64 -7.86
C ASP A 14 -32.51 15.62 -7.57
N ILE A 15 -32.05 14.60 -6.85
CA ILE A 15 -30.61 14.37 -6.61
C ILE A 15 -29.88 14.06 -7.92
N GLU A 16 -30.40 13.16 -8.75
CA GLU A 16 -29.81 12.82 -10.07
C GLU A 16 -29.64 14.08 -10.94
N ALA A 17 -30.68 14.91 -11.04
CA ALA A 17 -30.64 16.15 -11.79
C ALA A 17 -29.60 17.14 -11.21
N LEU A 18 -29.54 17.26 -9.88
CA LEU A 18 -28.57 18.11 -9.20
C LEU A 18 -27.13 17.63 -9.40
N VAL A 19 -26.88 16.32 -9.33
CA VAL A 19 -25.55 15.74 -9.57
C VAL A 19 -25.09 16.03 -11.00
N LEU A 20 -25.97 15.86 -11.99
CA LEU A 20 -25.68 16.18 -13.38
C LEU A 20 -25.38 17.67 -13.58
N GLU A 21 -26.16 18.56 -12.97
CA GLU A 21 -25.94 20.01 -13.04
C GLU A 21 -24.59 20.40 -12.45
N VAL A 22 -24.29 19.95 -11.22
CA VAL A 22 -23.03 20.25 -10.54
C VAL A 22 -21.85 19.68 -11.31
N PHE A 23 -21.95 18.43 -11.78
CA PHE A 23 -20.91 17.79 -12.57
C PHE A 23 -20.63 18.54 -13.88
N SER A 24 -21.67 18.89 -14.65
CA SER A 24 -21.54 19.65 -15.90
C SER A 24 -20.86 21.00 -15.67
N ARG A 25 -21.23 21.70 -14.60
CA ARG A 25 -20.63 22.99 -14.24
C ARG A 25 -19.15 22.85 -13.90
N VAL A 26 -18.78 21.88 -13.05
CA VAL A 26 -17.37 21.63 -12.70
C VAL A 26 -16.57 21.21 -13.93
N TRP A 27 -17.15 20.42 -14.83
CA TRP A 27 -16.53 20.04 -16.10
C TRP A 27 -16.23 21.26 -16.99
N GLU A 28 -17.17 22.19 -17.12
CA GLU A 28 -16.96 23.44 -17.86
C GLU A 28 -15.86 24.31 -17.24
N GLU A 29 -15.85 24.45 -15.91
CA GLU A 29 -14.82 25.18 -15.17
C GLU A 29 -13.43 24.55 -15.34
N PHE A 30 -13.34 23.22 -15.26
CA PHE A 30 -12.10 22.48 -15.46
C PHE A 30 -11.55 22.69 -16.88
N ASN A 31 -12.37 22.55 -17.91
CA ASN A 31 -11.94 22.75 -19.30
C ASN A 31 -11.52 24.20 -19.57
N ALA A 32 -12.19 25.18 -18.96
CA ALA A 32 -11.79 26.58 -19.07
C ALA A 32 -10.40 26.82 -18.44
N ALA A 33 -10.12 26.20 -17.29
CA ALA A 33 -8.82 26.30 -16.62
C ALA A 33 -7.72 25.52 -17.35
N ASP A 34 -8.02 24.35 -17.91
CA ASP A 34 -7.06 23.55 -18.68
C ASP A 34 -6.61 24.28 -19.95
N ALA A 35 -7.53 24.96 -20.65
CA ALA A 35 -7.18 25.79 -21.79
C ALA A 35 -6.17 26.90 -21.43
N GLU A 36 -6.41 27.60 -20.32
CA GLU A 36 -5.50 28.65 -19.81
C GLU A 36 -4.13 28.08 -19.42
N TYR A 37 -4.13 26.93 -18.73
CA TYR A 37 -2.90 26.25 -18.32
C TYR A 37 -2.09 25.76 -19.53
N CYS A 38 -2.74 25.16 -20.52
CA CYS A 38 -2.12 24.72 -21.76
C CYS A 38 -1.52 25.89 -22.52
N GLU A 39 -2.25 27.00 -22.69
CA GLU A 39 -1.74 28.22 -23.34
C GLU A 39 -0.52 28.79 -22.61
N THR A 40 -0.57 28.86 -21.28
CA THR A 40 0.53 29.36 -20.45
C THR A 40 1.75 28.44 -20.51
N THR A 41 1.53 27.13 -20.44
CA THR A 41 2.60 26.12 -20.50
C THR A 41 3.25 26.13 -21.87
N ILE A 42 2.48 26.09 -22.96
CA ILE A 42 3.00 26.23 -24.33
C ILE A 42 3.76 27.56 -24.49
N GLY A 43 3.23 28.67 -23.96
CA GLY A 43 3.90 29.96 -23.95
C GLY A 43 5.23 29.96 -23.19
N SER A 44 5.33 29.22 -22.08
CA SER A 44 6.53 29.08 -21.27
C SER A 44 7.59 28.14 -21.89
N LEU A 45 7.14 27.10 -22.60
CA LEU A 45 7.97 26.14 -23.32
C LEU A 45 8.42 26.66 -24.68
N ALA A 46 7.70 27.62 -25.26
CA ALA A 46 8.17 28.35 -26.41
C ALA A 46 9.53 28.95 -26.04
N ALA A 47 10.58 28.49 -26.73
CA ALA A 47 11.91 29.03 -26.55
C ALA A 47 11.81 30.55 -26.56
N PRO A 48 12.37 31.26 -25.56
CA PRO A 48 12.27 32.71 -25.48
C PRO A 48 12.63 33.20 -26.87
N SER A 49 11.68 33.84 -27.56
CA SER A 49 11.82 34.12 -28.99
C SER A 49 13.19 34.75 -29.13
N VAL A 50 14.14 34.03 -29.71
CA VAL A 50 15.50 34.52 -29.85
C VAL A 50 15.27 35.74 -30.72
N ALA A 51 15.26 36.91 -30.10
CA ALA A 51 15.09 38.16 -30.80
C ALA A 51 16.05 38.05 -31.96
N GLN A 52 15.55 38.23 -33.18
CA GLN A 52 16.23 37.91 -34.45
C GLN A 52 17.55 38.69 -34.67
N ASP A 53 18.11 39.29 -33.62
CA ASP A 53 19.40 39.93 -33.56
C ASP A 53 20.58 38.95 -33.42
N ALA A 54 20.34 37.66 -33.16
CA ALA A 54 21.35 36.62 -33.27
C ALA A 54 21.14 35.77 -34.53
N THR A 55 21.31 36.37 -35.71
CA THR A 55 21.54 35.59 -36.94
C THR A 55 22.85 34.83 -36.75
N CYS A 56 22.77 33.58 -36.31
CA CYS A 56 23.89 32.64 -36.44
C CYS A 56 24.06 32.41 -37.94
N VAL A 57 24.87 33.26 -38.58
CA VAL A 57 25.36 33.01 -39.93
C VAL A 57 26.32 31.84 -39.80
N VAL A 58 25.76 30.62 -39.83
CA VAL A 58 26.53 29.44 -40.19
C VAL A 58 26.98 29.70 -41.62
N LYS A 59 28.21 30.21 -41.77
CA LYS A 59 28.88 30.27 -43.06
C LYS A 59 29.06 28.83 -43.51
N SER A 60 28.05 28.30 -44.21
CA SER A 60 28.25 27.22 -45.15
C SER A 60 29.20 27.77 -46.19
N GLU A 61 30.45 27.32 -46.15
CA GLU A 61 31.41 27.55 -47.23
C GLU A 61 30.91 26.79 -48.47
N SER A 62 29.96 27.38 -49.19
CA SER A 62 29.68 26.99 -50.57
C SER A 62 30.84 27.51 -51.41
N ILE A 63 31.75 26.60 -51.75
CA ILE A 63 32.79 26.82 -52.75
C ILE A 63 32.09 27.07 -54.10
N GLY A 64 32.12 28.34 -54.53
CA GLY A 64 32.12 28.74 -55.93
C GLY A 64 30.77 28.82 -56.66
N ALA A 65 30.19 30.03 -56.72
CA ALA A 65 29.52 30.49 -57.94
C ALA A 65 29.35 32.02 -57.98
N SER A 66 30.02 32.63 -58.96
CA SER A 66 29.71 33.80 -59.79
C SER A 66 29.18 35.12 -59.17
N PRO A 67 29.83 36.27 -59.49
CA PRO A 67 29.41 37.59 -59.04
C PRO A 67 28.40 38.23 -60.00
N ARG A 68 27.18 38.53 -59.53
CA ARG A 68 26.38 39.66 -60.02
C ARG A 68 25.59 40.30 -58.89
N ASP A 69 26.09 41.48 -58.51
CA ASP A 69 25.37 42.69 -58.11
C ASP A 69 24.01 42.53 -57.43
N MET A 70 24.03 42.58 -56.10
CA MET A 70 22.86 43.01 -55.34
C MET A 70 23.31 43.87 -54.17
N ASN A 71 22.97 45.16 -54.26
CA ASN A 71 23.28 46.22 -53.29
C ASN A 71 22.85 45.80 -51.88
N THR A 72 23.84 45.39 -51.09
CA THR A 72 23.67 45.01 -49.69
C THR A 72 23.77 46.29 -48.86
N TRP A 73 22.66 46.65 -48.21
CA TRP A 73 22.65 47.69 -47.18
C TRP A 73 23.52 47.21 -46.02
N SER A 74 24.74 47.74 -45.93
CA SER A 74 25.65 47.48 -44.82
C SER A 74 25.23 48.33 -43.61
N LEU A 75 24.22 47.86 -42.89
CA LEU A 75 24.04 48.28 -41.51
C LEU A 75 25.23 47.70 -40.73
N ALA A 76 26.20 48.54 -40.39
CA ALA A 76 27.30 48.19 -39.50
C ALA A 76 26.75 47.98 -38.08
N ARG A 77 26.08 46.85 -37.85
CA ARG A 77 25.79 46.36 -36.51
C ARG A 77 27.10 45.83 -35.95
N GLN A 78 27.58 46.50 -34.91
CA GLN A 78 28.68 46.04 -34.09
C GLN A 78 28.19 44.79 -33.33
N THR A 79 28.31 43.63 -33.95
CA THR A 79 28.04 42.35 -33.29
C THR A 79 29.21 42.08 -32.35
N ASN A 80 28.98 42.22 -31.04
CA ASN A 80 29.88 41.66 -30.04
C ASN A 80 29.80 40.13 -30.16
N VAL A 81 30.67 39.56 -30.99
CA VAL A 81 30.83 38.11 -31.10
C VAL A 81 31.51 37.62 -29.83
N GLN A 82 30.71 37.15 -28.87
CA GLN A 82 31.24 36.33 -27.78
C GLN A 82 31.63 34.97 -28.36
N THR A 83 32.92 34.77 -28.53
CA THR A 83 33.49 33.45 -28.84
C THR A 83 33.45 32.61 -27.58
N PHE A 84 32.49 31.70 -27.49
CA PHE A 84 32.52 30.63 -26.51
C PHE A 84 33.51 29.56 -27.00
N ILE A 85 34.60 29.37 -26.27
CA ILE A 85 35.47 28.22 -26.47
C ILE A 85 34.67 27.02 -25.97
N LEU A 86 34.15 26.21 -26.90
CA LEU A 86 33.54 24.94 -26.53
C LEU A 86 34.60 24.09 -25.81
N PRO A 87 34.29 23.53 -24.63
CA PRO A 87 35.20 22.59 -23.98
C PRO A 87 35.52 21.44 -24.96
N PRO A 88 36.70 20.80 -24.82
CA PRO A 88 37.08 19.66 -25.65
C PRO A 88 35.94 18.64 -25.69
N ALA A 89 35.72 18.05 -26.87
CA ALA A 89 34.65 17.10 -27.09
C ALA A 89 34.67 16.03 -25.98
N VAL A 90 33.62 16.02 -25.16
CA VAL A 90 33.46 15.03 -24.11
C VAL A 90 33.08 13.72 -24.80
N GLU A 91 33.83 12.66 -24.55
CA GLU A 91 33.43 11.33 -25.03
C GLU A 91 32.06 10.98 -24.46
N PRO A 92 31.06 10.65 -25.29
CA PRO A 92 29.75 10.26 -24.81
C PRO A 92 29.88 9.07 -23.85
N CYS A 93 29.22 9.15 -22.69
CA CYS A 93 29.13 7.99 -21.80
C CYS A 93 28.43 6.84 -22.51
N THR A 94 28.79 5.60 -22.15
CA THR A 94 28.06 4.41 -22.60
C THR A 94 26.59 4.54 -22.21
N GLN A 95 25.69 4.19 -23.14
CA GLN A 95 24.26 4.14 -22.85
C GLN A 95 24.01 3.17 -21.70
N TYR A 96 23.27 3.62 -20.69
CA TYR A 96 22.81 2.79 -19.59
C TYR A 96 21.34 3.11 -19.33
N GLU A 97 20.55 2.09 -19.04
CA GLU A 97 19.20 2.28 -18.52
C GLU A 97 19.29 2.54 -17.02
N SER A 98 18.42 3.37 -16.45
CA SER A 98 18.37 3.59 -15.01
C SER A 98 17.72 2.39 -14.31
N TRP A 99 18.37 1.87 -13.27
CA TRP A 99 17.83 0.80 -12.42
C TRP A 99 17.67 1.34 -11.02
N THR A 100 16.52 1.13 -10.38
CA THR A 100 16.34 1.44 -8.97
C THR A 100 17.11 0.41 -8.14
N PRO A 101 18.18 0.78 -7.42
CA PRO A 101 18.92 -0.18 -6.61
C PRO A 101 18.01 -0.72 -5.52
N THR A 102 17.99 -2.04 -5.35
CA THR A 102 17.26 -2.69 -4.26
C THR A 102 18.11 -3.74 -3.58
N ASN A 103 17.99 -3.86 -2.27
CA ASN A 103 18.62 -4.89 -1.46
C ASN A 103 17.70 -6.10 -1.20
N ARG A 104 16.45 -6.03 -1.68
CA ARG A 104 15.44 -7.09 -1.52
C ARG A 104 14.62 -7.25 -2.80
N SER A 105 14.14 -8.46 -3.03
CA SER A 105 13.19 -8.72 -4.12
C SER A 105 11.92 -7.90 -3.91
N ILE A 106 11.30 -7.47 -5.00
CA ILE A 106 10.01 -6.77 -5.00
C ILE A 106 9.05 -7.64 -5.80
N PHE A 107 7.96 -8.06 -5.17
CA PHE A 107 6.90 -8.80 -5.83
C PHE A 107 6.04 -7.84 -6.65
N ARG A 108 6.09 -7.98 -7.98
CA ARG A 108 5.25 -7.23 -8.91
C ARG A 108 3.96 -7.97 -9.29
N GLY A 109 3.83 -9.25 -8.92
CA GLY A 109 2.79 -10.13 -9.43
C GLY A 109 3.17 -10.74 -10.77
N ASP A 110 2.18 -11.33 -11.44
CA ASP A 110 2.31 -11.74 -12.83
C ASP A 110 2.36 -10.51 -13.74
N ASP A 111 3.05 -10.63 -14.88
CA ASP A 111 3.11 -9.58 -15.88
C ASP A 111 1.70 -9.23 -16.36
N SER A 112 1.39 -7.94 -16.43
CA SER A 112 0.10 -7.47 -16.91
C SER A 112 -0.05 -7.83 -18.40
N ASP A 113 -1.24 -8.27 -18.78
CA ASP A 113 -1.61 -8.43 -20.19
C ASP A 113 -1.71 -7.07 -20.93
N ASP A 114 -1.64 -5.96 -20.19
CA ASP A 114 -1.82 -4.61 -20.71
C ASP A 114 -0.48 -3.91 -20.92
N MET A 115 -0.30 -3.33 -22.12
CA MET A 115 0.87 -2.51 -22.41
C MET A 115 0.75 -1.16 -21.69
N GLN A 116 1.61 -0.91 -20.71
CA GLN A 116 1.55 0.33 -19.91
C GLN A 116 1.94 1.57 -20.70
N PHE A 117 2.96 1.44 -21.56
CA PHE A 117 3.45 2.48 -22.46
C PHE A 117 4.11 1.83 -23.68
N LEU A 118 4.28 2.58 -24.76
CA LEU A 118 5.00 2.13 -25.95
C LEU A 118 6.47 2.53 -25.83
N PRO A 119 7.41 1.59 -25.60
CA PRO A 119 8.82 1.95 -25.50
C PRO A 119 9.32 2.48 -26.85
N PHE A 120 10.26 3.43 -26.81
CA PHE A 120 10.90 4.01 -28.01
C PHE A 120 9.89 4.50 -29.07
N ALA A 121 8.80 5.14 -28.61
CA ALA A 121 7.75 5.62 -29.51
C ALA A 121 8.26 6.60 -30.58
N ASP A 122 9.35 7.31 -30.33
CA ASP A 122 9.92 8.26 -31.29
C ASP A 122 10.95 7.62 -32.24
N GLU A 123 11.37 6.38 -31.98
CA GLU A 123 12.37 5.71 -32.81
C GLU A 123 11.74 5.00 -34.01
N HIS A 124 12.08 5.45 -35.21
CA HIS A 124 11.59 4.84 -36.46
C HIS A 124 12.03 3.38 -36.64
N ALA A 125 13.14 2.96 -36.03
CA ALA A 125 13.64 1.60 -36.10
C ALA A 125 12.88 0.62 -35.19
N PHE A 126 12.13 1.12 -34.20
CA PHE A 126 11.42 0.29 -33.24
C PHE A 126 10.13 -0.27 -33.86
N ASN A 127 10.00 -1.60 -33.91
CA ASN A 127 8.83 -2.26 -34.48
C ASN A 127 7.68 -2.32 -33.48
N LYS A 128 6.98 -1.19 -33.36
CA LYS A 128 5.83 -0.97 -32.46
C LYS A 128 4.73 -2.03 -32.63
N GLU A 129 4.43 -2.40 -33.88
CA GLU A 129 3.37 -3.36 -34.18
C GLU A 129 3.72 -4.79 -33.74
N ALA A 130 4.99 -5.19 -33.89
CA ALA A 130 5.44 -6.50 -33.42
C ALA A 130 5.44 -6.56 -31.89
N TYR A 131 5.89 -5.49 -31.23
CA TYR A 131 5.91 -5.41 -29.77
C TYR A 131 4.49 -5.40 -29.17
N GLY A 132 3.58 -4.63 -29.76
CA GLY A 132 2.19 -4.54 -29.29
C GLY A 132 1.45 -5.88 -29.30
N LYS A 133 1.85 -6.85 -30.13
CA LYS A 133 1.25 -8.20 -30.19
C LYS A 133 1.48 -9.06 -28.94
N PHE A 134 2.44 -8.70 -28.09
CA PHE A 134 2.67 -9.40 -26.81
C PHE A 134 1.62 -9.04 -25.75
N PHE A 135 0.83 -8.00 -25.99
CA PHE A 135 -0.16 -7.48 -25.06
C PHE A 135 -1.57 -7.68 -25.63
N LYS A 136 -2.54 -7.91 -24.75
CA LYS A 136 -3.95 -8.07 -25.13
C LYS A 136 -4.63 -6.72 -25.29
N THR A 137 -4.30 -5.78 -24.40
CA THR A 137 -4.85 -4.43 -24.43
C THR A 137 -3.75 -3.40 -24.18
N PHE A 138 -4.06 -2.14 -24.42
CA PHE A 138 -3.19 -1.03 -24.04
C PHE A 138 -3.77 -0.38 -22.79
N ALA A 139 -2.93 -0.17 -21.78
CA ALA A 139 -3.38 0.30 -20.47
C ALA A 139 -4.05 1.69 -20.53
N TRP A 140 -3.77 2.49 -21.57
CA TRP A 140 -4.40 3.79 -21.82
C TRP A 140 -5.68 3.72 -22.67
N GLN A 141 -6.03 2.54 -23.21
CA GLN A 141 -7.28 2.31 -23.96
C GLN A 141 -8.31 1.52 -23.14
N GLY A 142 -7.87 0.85 -22.07
CA GLY A 142 -8.75 0.05 -21.24
C GLY A 142 -9.84 0.89 -20.60
N SER A 143 -11.09 0.44 -20.70
CA SER A 143 -12.27 1.10 -20.09
C SER A 143 -12.20 1.17 -18.57
N GLU A 144 -11.30 0.41 -17.95
CA GLU A 144 -11.07 0.41 -16.50
C GLU A 144 -10.20 1.58 -16.05
N ARG A 145 -9.41 2.17 -16.95
CA ARG A 145 -8.60 3.33 -16.62
C ARG A 145 -9.41 4.58 -16.87
N LEU A 146 -9.62 5.34 -15.80
CA LEU A 146 -10.33 6.60 -15.87
C LEU A 146 -9.51 7.59 -16.67
N ASP A 147 -10.23 8.43 -17.42
CA ASP A 147 -9.66 9.65 -17.95
C ASP A 147 -9.07 10.44 -16.78
N ALA A 148 -7.78 10.79 -16.88
CA ALA A 148 -7.05 11.48 -15.83
C ALA A 148 -7.69 12.83 -15.48
N ASP A 149 -8.40 13.42 -16.45
CA ASP A 149 -9.09 14.70 -16.31
C ASP A 149 -10.46 14.54 -15.62
N LEU A 150 -11.07 13.37 -15.74
CA LEU A 150 -12.35 13.06 -15.12
C LEU A 150 -12.24 12.83 -13.62
N GLU A 151 -11.11 12.28 -13.17
CA GLU A 151 -10.82 12.04 -11.76
C GLU A 151 -11.00 13.30 -10.89
N PRO A 152 -10.29 14.41 -11.15
CA PRO A 152 -10.43 15.63 -10.36
C PRO A 152 -11.82 16.27 -10.48
N VAL A 153 -12.45 16.23 -11.66
CA VAL A 153 -13.78 16.80 -11.86
C VAL A 153 -14.83 16.10 -11.00
N VAL A 154 -14.81 14.77 -10.93
CA VAL A 154 -15.78 14.04 -10.09
C VAL A 154 -15.55 14.31 -8.61
N LEU A 155 -14.30 14.41 -8.14
CA LEU A 155 -14.02 14.72 -6.73
C LEU A 155 -14.50 16.12 -6.35
N GLU A 156 -14.25 17.11 -7.21
CA GLU A 156 -14.72 18.47 -6.96
C GLU A 156 -16.24 18.54 -7.03
N ALA A 157 -16.89 17.83 -7.96
CA ALA A 157 -18.34 17.73 -8.01
C ALA A 157 -18.92 17.07 -6.74
N ALA A 158 -18.34 15.96 -6.28
CA ALA A 158 -18.71 15.29 -5.04
C ALA A 158 -18.49 16.21 -3.82
N HIS A 159 -17.39 16.96 -3.80
CA HIS A 159 -17.09 17.94 -2.76
C HIS A 159 -18.18 19.01 -2.68
N ARG A 160 -18.53 19.66 -3.78
CA ARG A 160 -19.60 20.68 -3.81
C ARG A 160 -20.95 20.10 -3.41
N LEU A 161 -21.31 18.92 -3.93
CA LEU A 161 -22.56 18.24 -3.55
C LEU A 161 -22.64 18.00 -2.03
N TYR A 162 -21.52 17.59 -1.41
CA TYR A 162 -21.46 17.34 0.02
C TYR A 162 -21.48 18.62 0.86
N PHE A 163 -20.58 19.56 0.59
CA PHE A 163 -20.40 20.76 1.42
C PHE A 163 -21.35 21.90 1.09
N ASP A 164 -21.64 22.16 -0.18
CA ASP A 164 -22.46 23.30 -0.60
C ASP A 164 -23.96 22.96 -0.62
N TYR A 165 -24.29 21.73 -1.01
CA TYR A 165 -25.68 21.28 -1.16
C TYR A 165 -26.15 20.36 -0.01
N GLY A 166 -25.25 19.92 0.87
CA GLY A 166 -25.59 19.06 2.01
C GLY A 166 -26.10 17.67 1.61
N ILE A 167 -25.71 17.17 0.43
CA ILE A 167 -26.10 15.85 -0.05
C ILE A 167 -25.09 14.81 0.45
N GLU A 168 -25.57 13.81 1.19
CA GLU A 168 -24.75 12.69 1.66
C GLU A 168 -24.15 11.90 0.48
N LEU A 169 -22.90 11.48 0.60
CA LEU A 169 -22.18 10.81 -0.49
C LEU A 169 -22.82 9.47 -0.87
N GLU A 170 -23.45 8.78 0.07
CA GLU A 170 -24.23 7.57 -0.16
C GLU A 170 -25.38 7.83 -1.12
N ARG A 171 -26.05 8.98 -0.99
CA ARG A 171 -27.15 9.38 -1.87
C ARG A 171 -26.66 9.79 -3.25
N VAL A 172 -25.46 10.35 -3.33
CA VAL A 172 -24.79 10.63 -4.61
C VAL A 172 -24.44 9.33 -5.34
N ASP A 173 -23.90 8.34 -4.62
CA ASP A 173 -23.61 7.00 -5.17
C ASP A 173 -24.89 6.26 -5.59
N GLU A 174 -25.97 6.34 -4.80
CA GLU A 174 -27.28 5.76 -5.14
C GLU A 174 -27.88 6.35 -6.43
N ALA A 175 -27.59 7.61 -6.74
CA ALA A 175 -28.03 8.23 -7.99
C ALA A 175 -27.33 7.61 -9.22
N ASN A 176 -26.17 6.97 -9.02
CA ASN A 176 -25.41 6.26 -10.06
C ASN A 176 -25.18 7.10 -11.33
N VAL A 177 -24.95 8.41 -11.13
CA VAL A 177 -24.65 9.37 -12.20
C VAL A 177 -23.15 9.39 -12.49
N PHE A 178 -22.32 9.31 -11.45
CA PHE A 178 -20.87 9.24 -11.62
C PHE A 178 -20.46 7.89 -12.21
N PRO A 179 -19.35 7.86 -12.98
CA PRO A 179 -18.88 6.63 -13.62
C PRO A 179 -18.33 5.60 -12.63
N PHE A 180 -18.27 5.92 -11.34
CA PHE A 180 -17.77 5.07 -10.28
C PHE A 180 -18.43 5.39 -8.93
N SER A 181 -18.42 4.41 -8.03
CA SER A 181 -18.82 4.59 -6.63
C SER A 181 -17.75 5.39 -5.90
N LEU A 182 -18.17 6.48 -5.27
CA LEU A 182 -17.34 7.35 -4.44
C LEU A 182 -16.90 6.63 -3.16
N LEU A 183 -17.79 5.83 -2.58
CA LEU A 183 -17.64 5.15 -1.28
C LEU A 183 -17.21 3.68 -1.40
N GLY A 184 -16.85 3.10 -0.26
CA GLY A 184 -16.45 1.69 -0.10
C GLY A 184 -14.95 1.48 0.13
N ASP A 185 -14.56 0.25 0.46
CA ASP A 185 -13.16 -0.13 0.81
C ASP A 185 -12.15 0.16 -0.32
N SER A 186 -12.64 0.30 -1.55
CA SER A 186 -11.86 0.74 -2.71
C SER A 186 -12.61 1.82 -3.51
N GLY A 187 -13.45 2.58 -2.81
CA GLY A 187 -14.19 3.71 -3.34
C GLY A 187 -13.27 4.75 -3.95
N PHE A 188 -13.81 5.53 -4.87
CA PHE A 188 -13.01 6.48 -5.61
C PHE A 188 -12.37 7.56 -4.74
N ILE A 189 -13.06 8.05 -3.70
CA ILE A 189 -12.51 9.04 -2.75
C ILE A 189 -11.26 8.48 -2.06
N HIS A 190 -11.30 7.22 -1.62
CA HIS A 190 -10.16 6.58 -0.99
C HIS A 190 -8.98 6.46 -1.97
N LYS A 191 -9.22 6.00 -3.21
CA LYS A 191 -8.17 5.90 -4.24
C LYS A 191 -7.55 7.26 -4.58
N ALA A 192 -8.38 8.28 -4.72
CA ALA A 192 -7.95 9.64 -4.99
C ALA A 192 -7.12 10.23 -3.86
N SER A 193 -7.44 9.92 -2.60
CA SER A 193 -6.69 10.41 -1.45
C SER A 193 -5.24 9.90 -1.37
N GLN A 194 -4.92 8.83 -2.10
CA GLN A 194 -3.57 8.26 -2.17
C GLN A 194 -2.73 8.87 -3.30
N ARG A 195 -3.28 9.84 -4.04
CA ARG A 195 -2.67 10.42 -5.24
C ARG A 195 -2.57 11.92 -5.12
N ASP A 196 -1.55 12.48 -5.76
CA ASP A 196 -1.48 13.92 -5.96
C ASP A 196 -2.52 14.29 -7.03
N LEU A 197 -3.55 15.02 -6.62
CA LEU A 197 -4.59 15.50 -7.52
C LEU A 197 -4.17 16.82 -8.16
N PHE A 198 -4.51 16.98 -9.43
CA PHE A 198 -4.33 18.24 -10.13
C PHE A 198 -5.16 19.34 -9.47
N SER A 199 -4.56 20.50 -9.26
CA SER A 199 -5.23 21.68 -8.71
C SER A 199 -5.41 22.71 -9.81
N TRP A 200 -6.62 23.26 -9.98
CA TRP A 200 -6.93 24.29 -10.97
C TRP A 200 -7.69 25.46 -10.35
N ASN A 201 -7.71 26.58 -11.08
CA ASN A 201 -8.48 27.77 -10.71
C ASN A 201 -9.98 27.44 -10.70
N GLY A 202 -10.57 27.39 -9.51
CA GLY A 202 -11.98 27.03 -9.32
C GLY A 202 -12.19 25.70 -8.58
N ALA A 203 -11.16 24.85 -8.50
CA ALA A 203 -11.18 23.73 -7.56
C ALA A 203 -11.17 24.24 -6.13
N THR A 204 -11.90 23.57 -5.25
CA THR A 204 -11.76 23.79 -3.82
C THR A 204 -10.32 23.40 -3.44
N PRO A 205 -9.57 24.23 -2.69
CA PRO A 205 -8.21 23.91 -2.32
C PRO A 205 -8.16 22.53 -1.65
N THR A 206 -7.45 21.60 -2.26
CA THR A 206 -7.44 20.15 -1.95
C THR A 206 -7.08 19.85 -0.49
N GLY A 207 -6.48 20.80 0.23
CA GLY A 207 -6.14 20.69 1.65
C GLY A 207 -7.13 21.30 2.63
N SER A 208 -8.21 21.94 2.17
CA SER A 208 -9.12 22.68 3.07
C SER A 208 -10.17 21.79 3.73
N PHE A 209 -10.75 20.82 3.02
CA PHE A 209 -11.74 19.89 3.56
C PHE A 209 -11.67 18.55 2.82
N PRO A 210 -10.95 17.53 3.34
CA PRO A 210 -10.99 16.22 2.71
C PRO A 210 -12.41 15.68 2.79
N LEU A 211 -12.94 15.20 1.65
CA LEU A 211 -14.17 14.42 1.64
C LEU A 211 -14.08 13.31 2.70
N PRO A 212 -15.18 12.97 3.39
CA PRO A 212 -15.20 11.86 4.34
C PRO A 212 -14.57 10.62 3.70
N GLN A 213 -13.39 10.25 4.17
CA GLN A 213 -12.77 8.99 3.76
C GLN A 213 -13.48 7.85 4.46
N ALA A 214 -13.26 6.61 3.99
CA ALA A 214 -13.67 5.42 4.70
C ALA A 214 -13.38 5.59 6.20
N PRO A 215 -14.34 5.27 7.09
CA PRO A 215 -14.28 5.68 8.48
C PRO A 215 -12.98 5.18 9.10
N VAL A 216 -12.09 6.13 9.42
CA VAL A 216 -10.92 5.83 10.24
C VAL A 216 -11.48 5.36 11.58
N PRO A 217 -11.09 4.16 12.06
CA PRO A 217 -11.57 3.68 13.35
C PRO A 217 -11.35 4.73 14.44
N ASP A 218 -12.34 4.89 15.31
CA ASP A 218 -12.27 5.85 16.41
C ASP A 218 -10.97 5.65 17.22
N ALA A 219 -10.41 6.73 17.76
CA ALA A 219 -9.19 6.66 18.58
C ALA A 219 -9.35 5.68 19.76
N LEU A 220 -10.58 5.55 20.28
CA LEU A 220 -10.97 4.63 21.36
C LEU A 220 -11.33 3.22 20.87
N ASP A 221 -11.48 3.00 19.57
CA ASP A 221 -11.70 1.66 18.99
C ASP A 221 -10.37 0.97 18.66
N LEU A 222 -9.70 0.48 19.72
CA LEU A 222 -8.45 -0.27 19.57
C LEU A 222 -8.59 -1.44 18.58
N ARG A 223 -9.74 -2.13 18.57
CA ARG A 223 -9.98 -3.29 17.70
C ARG A 223 -10.04 -2.87 16.24
N GLY A 224 -10.80 -1.84 15.90
CA GLY A 224 -10.86 -1.31 14.54
C GLY A 224 -9.49 -0.85 14.06
N ARG A 225 -8.75 -0.11 14.89
CA ARG A 225 -7.39 0.35 14.59
C ARG A 225 -6.44 -0.81 14.31
N LEU A 226 -6.41 -1.82 15.16
CA LEU A 226 -5.60 -3.02 14.97
C LEU A 226 -5.98 -3.80 13.71
N ASN A 227 -7.27 -3.97 13.45
CA ASN A 227 -7.74 -4.66 12.25
C ASN A 227 -7.32 -3.94 10.98
N SER A 228 -7.32 -2.59 10.98
CA SER A 228 -6.82 -1.80 9.85
C SER A 228 -5.32 -2.04 9.63
N LEU A 229 -4.51 -2.01 10.70
CA LEU A 229 -3.06 -2.22 10.60
C LEU A 229 -2.70 -3.66 10.21
N HIS A 230 -3.44 -4.64 10.72
CA HIS A 230 -3.17 -6.05 10.46
C HIS A 230 -3.51 -6.45 9.01
N ALA A 231 -4.36 -5.68 8.31
CA ALA A 231 -4.60 -5.89 6.89
C ALA A 231 -3.34 -5.64 6.04
N ASP A 232 -2.52 -4.68 6.45
CA ASP A 232 -1.36 -4.21 5.67
C ASP A 232 -0.01 -4.68 6.21
N PHE A 233 0.01 -5.25 7.41
CA PHE A 233 1.23 -5.72 8.07
C PHE A 233 1.62 -7.12 7.60
N CYS A 234 2.89 -7.31 7.24
CA CYS A 234 3.42 -8.64 6.89
C CYS A 234 3.86 -9.40 8.14
N PRO A 235 3.20 -10.53 8.51
CA PRO A 235 3.55 -11.30 9.70
C PRO A 235 4.82 -12.16 9.54
N SER A 236 5.43 -12.16 8.35
CA SER A 236 6.67 -12.89 8.11
C SER A 236 7.81 -12.28 8.93
N LEU A 237 8.45 -13.07 9.79
CA LEU A 237 9.58 -12.65 10.62
C LEU A 237 10.79 -12.15 9.81
N ASN A 238 10.86 -12.51 8.52
CA ASN A 238 11.91 -12.05 7.62
C ASN A 238 11.62 -10.65 7.05
N CYS A 239 10.41 -10.13 7.23
CA CYS A 239 9.98 -8.84 6.67
C CYS A 239 9.61 -7.84 7.75
N ILE A 240 8.70 -8.21 8.68
CA ILE A 240 8.17 -7.34 9.78
C ILE A 240 8.01 -5.89 9.30
N ASP A 241 7.26 -5.70 8.21
CA ASP A 241 7.14 -4.44 7.49
C ASP A 241 5.67 -4.21 7.09
N PHE A 242 5.25 -2.94 7.06
CA PHE A 242 3.96 -2.55 6.49
C PHE A 242 4.08 -2.51 4.97
N TYR A 243 3.02 -2.89 4.25
CA TYR A 243 3.00 -2.94 2.79
C TYR A 243 4.23 -3.67 2.21
N CYS A 244 4.58 -4.81 2.83
CA CYS A 244 5.80 -5.54 2.50
C CYS A 244 5.88 -5.78 0.99
N PRO A 245 6.92 -5.26 0.29
CA PRO A 245 6.99 -5.31 -1.17
C PRO A 245 7.14 -6.74 -1.68
N VAL A 246 7.51 -7.70 -0.83
CA VAL A 246 7.67 -9.12 -1.18
C VAL A 246 6.34 -9.88 -1.10
N HIS A 247 5.43 -9.49 -0.21
CA HIS A 247 4.23 -10.27 0.12
C HIS A 247 2.91 -9.50 -0.09
N ASN A 248 2.93 -8.42 -0.87
CA ASN A 248 1.86 -7.42 -1.02
C ASN A 248 0.49 -7.92 -1.53
N LYS A 249 0.34 -9.20 -1.92
CA LYS A 249 -0.94 -9.76 -2.43
C LYS A 249 -1.48 -10.94 -1.64
N ILE A 250 -0.82 -11.34 -0.56
CA ILE A 250 -1.33 -12.43 0.26
C ILE A 250 -2.30 -11.79 1.23
N SER A 251 -3.61 -11.93 0.98
CA SER A 251 -4.61 -11.80 2.02
C SER A 251 -4.24 -12.83 3.09
N TRP A 252 -3.44 -12.40 4.07
CA TRP A 252 -2.95 -13.31 5.08
C TRP A 252 -4.19 -13.88 5.75
N PRO A 253 -4.36 -15.21 5.78
CA PRO A 253 -5.49 -15.78 6.47
C PRO A 253 -5.47 -15.18 7.88
N ARG A 254 -6.57 -14.51 8.27
CA ARG A 254 -6.67 -13.91 9.60
C ARG A 254 -6.22 -14.98 10.58
N GLN A 255 -5.09 -14.74 11.24
CA GLN A 255 -4.58 -15.70 12.18
C GLN A 255 -5.67 -15.89 13.22
N ALA A 256 -6.04 -17.16 13.46
CA ALA A 256 -6.99 -17.44 14.51
C ALA A 256 -6.42 -16.84 15.81
N PRO A 257 -7.23 -16.12 16.60
CA PRO A 257 -6.74 -15.52 17.82
C PRO A 257 -6.10 -16.61 18.68
N PRO A 258 -4.92 -16.33 19.30
CA PRO A 258 -4.26 -17.30 20.13
C PRO A 258 -5.21 -17.76 21.24
N LYS A 259 -5.13 -19.04 21.59
CA LYS A 259 -5.91 -19.59 22.70
C LYS A 259 -5.08 -19.45 23.97
N ALA A 260 -5.74 -19.12 25.08
CA ALA A 260 -5.12 -19.13 26.40
C ALA A 260 -4.49 -20.51 26.66
N THR A 261 -3.22 -20.53 27.02
CA THR A 261 -2.48 -21.74 27.40
C THR A 261 -2.26 -21.85 28.90
N LYS A 262 -2.39 -20.73 29.63
CA LYS A 262 -2.16 -20.65 31.07
C LYS A 262 -3.47 -20.46 31.83
N THR A 263 -3.58 -21.10 32.99
CA THR A 263 -4.69 -20.82 33.90
C THR A 263 -4.42 -19.55 34.70
N THR A 264 -5.45 -18.94 35.27
CA THR A 264 -5.30 -17.81 36.21
C THR A 264 -4.28 -18.12 37.30
N ARG A 265 -4.29 -19.36 37.83
CA ARG A 265 -3.34 -19.79 38.87
C ARG A 265 -1.89 -19.84 38.37
N ASP A 266 -1.66 -20.17 37.10
CA ASP A 266 -0.32 -20.18 36.52
C ASP A 266 0.20 -18.75 36.34
N LEU A 267 -0.63 -17.85 35.82
CA LEU A 267 -0.30 -16.41 35.73
C LEU A 267 0.03 -15.81 37.10
N TRP A 268 -0.67 -16.24 38.16
CA TRP A 268 -0.39 -15.83 39.54
C TRP A 268 0.98 -16.29 40.04
N ARG A 269 1.42 -17.50 39.64
CA ARG A 269 2.71 -18.06 40.04
C ARG A 269 3.88 -17.41 39.30
N GLU A 270 3.66 -17.02 38.05
CA GLU A 270 4.68 -16.37 37.21
C GLU A 270 4.97 -14.93 37.63
N CYS A 271 4.04 -14.26 38.30
CA CYS A 271 4.29 -12.93 38.84
C CYS A 271 5.16 -13.02 40.10
N GLU A 272 6.49 -13.09 39.95
CA GLU A 272 7.43 -13.29 41.06
C GLU A 272 7.40 -12.14 42.09
N LYS A 273 7.29 -10.89 41.61
CA LYS A 273 7.33 -9.68 42.44
C LYS A 273 6.11 -8.78 42.18
N PRO A 274 5.53 -8.17 43.21
CA PRO A 274 4.43 -7.25 43.02
C PRO A 274 4.89 -6.01 42.24
N CYS A 275 4.12 -5.58 41.24
CA CYS A 275 4.45 -4.42 40.39
C CYS A 275 4.27 -3.05 41.10
N GLY A 276 3.66 -3.03 42.28
CA GLY A 276 3.36 -1.80 43.01
C GLY A 276 2.56 -2.01 44.29
N LEU A 277 2.02 -0.91 44.84
CA LEU A 277 1.09 -0.95 45.98
C LEU A 277 -0.26 -1.54 45.56
N SER A 278 -0.77 -1.14 44.40
CA SER A 278 -2.02 -1.63 43.81
C SER A 278 -1.82 -2.90 42.97
N CYS A 279 -0.90 -3.78 43.36
CA CYS A 279 -0.65 -5.03 42.64
C CYS A 279 -1.70 -6.09 43.02
N PHE A 280 -2.21 -6.85 42.04
CA PHE A 280 -3.18 -7.92 42.28
C PHE A 280 -2.73 -8.96 43.34
N ARG A 281 -1.42 -9.22 43.44
CA ARG A 281 -0.86 -10.16 44.44
C ARG A 281 -0.99 -9.68 45.88
N LYS A 282 -1.19 -8.38 46.10
CA LYS A 282 -1.32 -7.79 47.44
C LYS A 282 -2.78 -7.73 47.91
N ILE A 283 -3.75 -8.07 47.07
CA ILE A 283 -5.16 -8.08 47.46
C ILE A 283 -5.38 -9.22 48.44
N GLU A 284 -5.62 -8.88 49.71
CA GLU A 284 -6.14 -9.83 50.67
C GLU A 284 -7.56 -10.21 50.25
N ARG A 285 -7.90 -11.51 50.30
CA ARG A 285 -9.23 -12.02 49.94
C ARG A 285 -10.29 -11.38 50.86
N GLY A 286 -10.85 -10.24 50.46
CA GLY A 286 -11.84 -9.51 51.24
C GLY A 286 -11.90 -8.01 50.95
N ASP A 287 -10.81 -7.39 50.47
CA ASP A 287 -10.80 -5.94 50.19
C ASP A 287 -11.09 -5.64 48.72
N MET A 288 -12.34 -5.90 48.31
CA MET A 288 -12.88 -5.53 46.99
C MET A 288 -13.70 -4.22 47.07
N SER A 289 -13.54 -3.44 48.15
CA SER A 289 -14.41 -2.31 48.49
C SER A 289 -14.30 -1.12 47.55
N GLU A 290 -13.18 -1.00 46.83
CA GLU A 290 -12.86 0.13 45.93
C GLU A 290 -12.77 -0.34 44.47
N LEU A 291 -13.84 -0.93 43.94
CA LEU A 291 -13.94 -1.15 42.50
C LEU A 291 -14.24 0.19 41.81
N VAL A 292 -13.23 0.75 41.13
CA VAL A 292 -13.44 1.86 40.21
C VAL A 292 -14.33 1.36 39.08
N PRO A 293 -15.41 2.07 38.73
CA PRO A 293 -16.25 1.68 37.60
C PRO A 293 -15.44 1.83 36.30
N TRP A 294 -15.38 0.75 35.52
CA TRP A 294 -14.78 0.75 34.19
C TRP A 294 -15.76 1.31 33.16
N GLU A 295 -15.27 2.15 32.27
CA GLU A 295 -16.08 2.65 31.16
C GLU A 295 -16.22 1.55 30.09
N ASN A 296 -17.24 1.68 29.22
CA ASN A 296 -17.50 0.65 28.21
C ASN A 296 -16.36 0.50 27.20
N TRP A 297 -15.63 1.59 26.89
CA TRP A 297 -14.49 1.54 25.97
C TRP A 297 -13.26 0.90 26.63
N ASP A 298 -13.03 1.14 27.93
CA ASP A 298 -11.98 0.43 28.70
C ASP A 298 -12.18 -1.08 28.63
N TRP A 299 -13.44 -1.53 28.76
CA TRP A 299 -13.81 -2.93 28.66
C TRP A 299 -13.52 -3.53 27.29
N GLU A 300 -13.78 -2.78 26.22
CA GLU A 300 -13.54 -3.26 24.87
C GLU A 300 -12.04 -3.28 24.54
N GLU A 301 -11.28 -2.31 25.04
CA GLU A 301 -9.83 -2.27 24.96
C GLU A 301 -9.22 -3.49 25.66
N PHE A 302 -9.60 -3.74 26.91
CA PHE A 302 -9.18 -4.90 27.69
C PHE A 302 -9.52 -6.24 27.01
N ARG A 303 -10.76 -6.38 26.52
CA ARG A 303 -11.19 -7.56 25.77
C ARG A 303 -10.34 -7.78 24.52
N THR A 304 -10.05 -6.70 23.79
CA THR A 304 -9.25 -6.75 22.57
C THR A 304 -7.82 -7.17 22.87
N ILE A 305 -7.19 -6.63 23.93
CA ILE A 305 -5.84 -7.03 24.36
C ILE A 305 -5.82 -8.51 24.76
N LEU A 306 -6.79 -8.99 25.52
CA LEU A 306 -6.88 -10.40 25.92
C LEU A 306 -7.12 -11.34 24.74
N GLU A 307 -7.87 -10.91 23.72
CA GLU A 307 -8.04 -11.71 22.50
C GLU A 307 -6.73 -11.84 21.70
N MET A 308 -5.87 -10.83 21.74
CA MET A 308 -4.56 -10.85 21.09
C MET A 308 -3.50 -11.58 21.91
N ALA A 309 -3.54 -11.43 23.23
CA ALA A 309 -2.51 -11.93 24.15
C ALA A 309 -3.18 -12.53 25.40
N PRO A 310 -3.81 -13.72 25.28
CA PRO A 310 -4.63 -14.29 26.36
C PRO A 310 -3.82 -14.70 27.60
N ASP A 311 -2.51 -14.92 27.44
CA ASP A 311 -1.59 -15.31 28.51
C ASP A 311 -0.77 -14.13 29.05
N VAL A 312 -1.20 -12.88 28.80
CA VAL A 312 -0.57 -11.68 29.35
C VAL A 312 -0.72 -11.63 30.88
N LEU A 313 0.33 -11.25 31.60
CA LEU A 313 0.27 -11.16 33.06
C LEU A 313 -0.66 -10.00 33.48
N PRO A 314 -1.45 -10.12 34.57
CA PRO A 314 -2.32 -9.03 35.03
C PRO A 314 -1.57 -7.72 35.28
N CYS A 315 -0.31 -7.77 35.73
CA CYS A 315 0.53 -6.56 35.87
C CYS A 315 0.83 -5.87 34.54
N GLN A 316 1.03 -6.64 33.47
CA GLN A 316 1.30 -6.11 32.13
C GLN A 316 0.01 -5.61 31.49
N LEU A 317 -1.08 -6.34 31.68
CA LEU A 317 -2.41 -5.95 31.21
C LEU A 317 -2.84 -4.60 31.80
N ALA A 318 -2.59 -4.39 33.08
CA ALA A 318 -2.82 -3.13 33.77
C ALA A 318 -2.07 -1.95 33.14
N VAL A 319 -0.81 -2.18 32.72
CA VAL A 319 0.00 -1.18 32.01
C VAL A 319 -0.59 -0.89 30.63
N LEU A 320 -0.99 -1.93 29.89
CA LEU A 320 -1.56 -1.79 28.56
C LEU A 320 -2.90 -1.05 28.59
N CYS A 321 -3.79 -1.40 29.53
CA CYS A 321 -5.10 -0.77 29.70
C CYS A 321 -5.04 0.56 30.47
N ARG A 322 -3.86 0.95 30.97
CA ARG A 322 -3.66 2.14 31.84
C ARG A 322 -4.57 2.12 33.08
N LYS A 323 -4.76 0.94 33.68
CA LYS A 323 -5.57 0.72 34.88
C LYS A 323 -4.70 0.26 36.07
N PRO A 324 -5.15 0.44 37.32
CA PRO A 324 -4.49 -0.15 38.47
C PRO A 324 -4.54 -1.68 38.41
N CYS A 325 -3.38 -2.33 38.62
CA CYS A 325 -3.24 -3.78 38.51
C CYS A 325 -4.18 -4.61 39.41
N ARG A 326 -4.66 -4.02 40.51
CA ARG A 326 -5.61 -4.67 41.41
C ARG A 326 -6.98 -4.93 40.75
N GLU A 327 -7.40 -4.09 39.82
CA GLU A 327 -8.75 -4.12 39.24
C GLU A 327 -8.94 -5.26 38.25
N ASP A 328 -7.92 -5.57 37.45
CA ASP A 328 -7.97 -6.58 36.39
C ASP A 328 -8.18 -8.02 36.90
N SER A 329 -7.78 -8.30 38.14
CA SER A 329 -7.74 -9.66 38.67
C SER A 329 -9.11 -10.21 39.08
N GLY A 330 -10.09 -9.35 39.35
CA GLY A 330 -11.42 -9.75 39.82
C GLY A 330 -12.34 -10.30 38.72
N TYR A 331 -12.04 -10.06 37.45
CA TYR A 331 -12.99 -10.26 36.35
C TYR A 331 -12.84 -11.57 35.55
N ASN A 332 -11.69 -12.25 35.65
CA ASN A 332 -11.40 -13.44 34.82
C ASN A 332 -12.13 -14.73 35.25
N ASP A 333 -12.66 -14.82 36.47
CA ASP A 333 -13.15 -16.10 37.02
C ASP A 333 -14.66 -16.38 36.82
N GLY A 334 -15.48 -15.42 36.35
CA GLY A 334 -16.95 -15.57 36.34
C GLY A 334 -17.65 -15.39 34.99
N ASP A 335 -17.35 -14.32 34.26
CA ASP A 335 -18.27 -13.81 33.23
C ASP A 335 -17.85 -14.09 31.77
N ILE A 336 -16.57 -14.37 31.50
CA ILE A 336 -16.09 -14.53 30.11
C ILE A 336 -16.27 -15.95 29.59
N VAL A 337 -16.18 -16.97 30.46
CA VAL A 337 -16.19 -18.38 30.05
C VAL A 337 -17.61 -18.94 29.87
N THR A 338 -18.62 -18.42 30.57
CA THR A 338 -19.95 -19.06 30.64
C THR A 338 -20.93 -18.61 29.55
N LYS A 339 -20.77 -17.42 28.94
CA LYS A 339 -21.74 -16.92 27.94
C LYS A 339 -21.52 -17.41 26.51
N ARG A 340 -20.41 -18.08 26.19
CA ARG A 340 -20.10 -18.54 24.81
C ARG A 340 -20.85 -19.80 24.40
N ASP A 341 -21.35 -20.59 25.36
CA ASP A 341 -22.02 -21.87 25.09
C ASP A 341 -23.54 -21.77 24.90
N ASP A 342 -24.18 -20.70 25.36
CA ASP A 342 -25.65 -20.56 25.28
C ASP A 342 -26.14 -20.08 23.91
N HIS A 343 -25.32 -19.38 23.12
CA HIS A 343 -25.68 -18.96 21.75
C HIS A 343 -25.68 -20.11 20.73
N LYS A 344 -25.11 -21.28 21.04
CA LYS A 344 -25.06 -22.44 20.12
C LYS A 344 -26.29 -23.35 20.17
N LYS A 345 -27.24 -23.16 21.09
CA LYS A 345 -28.41 -24.05 21.25
C LYS A 345 -29.71 -23.58 20.57
N VAL A 346 -29.76 -22.40 19.95
CA VAL A 346 -31.00 -21.86 19.32
C VAL A 346 -31.12 -22.16 17.81
N SER A 347 -30.18 -22.87 17.20
CA SER A 347 -30.22 -23.24 15.77
C SER A 347 -30.53 -24.72 15.54
N ARG A 348 -31.71 -25.19 15.95
CA ARG A 348 -32.31 -26.43 15.42
C ARG A 348 -33.81 -26.29 15.15
N LYS A 349 -34.17 -26.56 13.89
CA LYS A 349 -35.50 -26.77 13.28
C LYS A 349 -36.28 -25.52 12.83
N ARG A 350 -35.88 -24.97 11.67
CA ARG A 350 -36.86 -24.51 10.67
C ARG A 350 -36.82 -25.45 9.47
N LYS A 351 -37.93 -26.15 9.28
CA LYS A 351 -38.23 -27.07 8.18
C LYS A 351 -38.62 -26.19 6.99
N VAL A 352 -37.82 -26.15 5.94
CA VAL A 352 -38.15 -25.44 4.69
C VAL A 352 -39.13 -26.31 3.89
N PRO A 353 -40.31 -25.81 3.49
CA PRO A 353 -41.18 -26.54 2.56
C PRO A 353 -40.72 -26.33 1.12
N SER A 354 -40.67 -27.43 0.37
CA SER A 354 -40.52 -27.45 -1.08
C SER A 354 -41.69 -26.78 -1.81
N ALA A 355 -41.35 -26.30 -3.01
CA ALA A 355 -42.21 -25.98 -4.16
C ALA A 355 -42.78 -24.55 -4.24
N VAL A 356 -42.17 -23.75 -5.12
CA VAL A 356 -42.91 -22.87 -6.04
C VAL A 356 -42.31 -23.03 -7.43
N VAL A 357 -43.18 -23.46 -8.34
CA VAL A 357 -42.98 -23.58 -9.78
C VAL A 357 -43.00 -22.18 -10.39
N THR A 358 -41.98 -21.81 -11.15
CA THR A 358 -42.04 -20.66 -12.07
C THR A 358 -41.91 -21.13 -13.51
N ARG A 359 -42.95 -20.79 -14.28
CA ARG A 359 -43.11 -21.03 -15.72
C ARG A 359 -41.97 -20.36 -16.50
N GLY A 360 -41.35 -21.12 -17.40
CA GLY A 360 -40.45 -20.61 -18.42
C GLY A 360 -41.23 -19.89 -19.52
N VAL A 361 -40.81 -18.66 -19.82
CA VAL A 361 -41.18 -17.91 -21.03
C VAL A 361 -40.08 -18.14 -22.05
N ALA A 362 -40.48 -18.51 -23.26
CA ALA A 362 -39.64 -18.79 -24.40
C ALA A 362 -38.97 -17.51 -24.95
N GLY A 363 -37.69 -17.59 -25.28
CA GLY A 363 -36.94 -16.58 -26.03
C GLY A 363 -35.91 -17.27 -26.93
N GLY A 364 -36.05 -17.07 -28.23
CA GLY A 364 -35.41 -17.85 -29.29
C GLY A 364 -33.89 -17.65 -29.43
N ARG A 365 -33.23 -18.71 -29.93
CA ARG A 365 -31.87 -18.67 -30.46
C ARG A 365 -31.93 -18.52 -31.99
N LEU A 366 -31.13 -17.59 -32.52
CA LEU A 366 -30.65 -17.61 -33.90
C LEU A 366 -29.18 -18.11 -33.91
N PRO A 367 -28.70 -18.67 -35.04
CA PRO A 367 -27.53 -19.54 -35.07
C PRO A 367 -26.22 -18.80 -35.39
N SER A 368 -25.11 -19.23 -34.80
CA SER A 368 -23.76 -18.95 -35.28
C SER A 368 -23.32 -20.05 -36.26
N PRO A 369 -22.67 -19.72 -37.39
CA PRO A 369 -22.25 -20.71 -38.36
C PRO A 369 -20.97 -21.44 -37.92
N SER A 370 -21.01 -22.72 -38.22
CA SER A 370 -19.97 -23.73 -38.16
C SER A 370 -18.82 -23.47 -39.14
N SER A 371 -17.59 -23.70 -38.67
CA SER A 371 -16.46 -24.10 -39.51
C SER A 371 -15.75 -25.29 -38.85
N GLN A 372 -15.99 -26.48 -39.39
CA GLN A 372 -15.18 -27.68 -39.15
C GLN A 372 -13.85 -27.58 -39.92
N VAL A 373 -12.80 -28.19 -39.37
CA VAL A 373 -11.61 -28.87 -39.95
C VAL A 373 -10.49 -28.66 -38.93
N GLY A 374 -9.72 -29.63 -38.44
CA GLY A 374 -9.57 -31.06 -38.69
C GLY A 374 -8.53 -31.58 -37.69
N ILE A 375 -8.61 -32.87 -37.40
CA ILE A 375 -7.73 -33.58 -36.46
C ILE A 375 -6.31 -33.69 -37.04
N ILE A 376 -5.30 -33.21 -36.32
CA ILE A 376 -3.90 -33.67 -36.48
C ILE A 376 -3.29 -33.89 -35.08
N ARG A 377 -2.89 -35.14 -34.85
CA ARG A 377 -1.98 -35.59 -33.78
C ARG A 377 -0.59 -35.01 -34.03
N GLY A 378 0.09 -34.50 -33.01
CA GLY A 378 1.49 -34.13 -33.14
C GLY A 378 2.13 -33.62 -31.85
N CYS A 379 2.81 -34.53 -31.16
CA CYS A 379 4.05 -34.39 -30.39
C CYS A 379 4.27 -33.17 -29.47
N VAL A 380 4.35 -33.51 -28.18
CA VAL A 380 5.09 -32.82 -27.12
C VAL A 380 6.56 -32.66 -27.53
N ASN A 381 7.04 -31.42 -27.61
CA ASN A 381 8.48 -31.13 -27.62
C ASN A 381 8.84 -30.52 -26.26
N THR A 382 9.29 -31.38 -25.36
CA THR A 382 10.14 -31.01 -24.23
C THR A 382 11.55 -30.77 -24.76
N LEU A 383 12.04 -29.54 -24.65
CA LEU A 383 13.46 -29.21 -24.81
C LEU A 383 14.20 -29.71 -23.57
N GLU A 384 14.79 -30.90 -23.70
CA GLU A 384 15.83 -31.41 -22.81
C GLU A 384 17.13 -30.64 -23.08
N LEU A 385 17.57 -29.85 -22.10
CA LEU A 385 18.97 -29.46 -21.96
C LEU A 385 19.64 -30.48 -21.04
N ALA A 386 20.44 -31.35 -21.65
CA ALA A 386 21.31 -32.28 -20.95
C ALA A 386 22.54 -31.55 -20.39
N SER A 387 22.86 -31.81 -19.12
CA SER A 387 24.22 -31.82 -18.61
C SER A 387 24.30 -32.76 -17.38
N PRO A 388 25.40 -33.50 -17.19
CA PRO A 388 25.43 -34.70 -16.35
C PRO A 388 25.92 -34.42 -14.91
N ASP A 389 25.94 -35.50 -14.13
CA ASP A 389 26.60 -35.72 -12.83
C ASP A 389 25.73 -35.68 -11.57
N THR A 390 25.04 -36.81 -11.33
CA THR A 390 24.52 -37.20 -10.02
C THR A 390 25.57 -38.00 -9.25
N ALA A 391 26.23 -37.35 -8.30
CA ALA A 391 26.93 -38.01 -7.20
C ALA A 391 26.06 -38.00 -5.94
N ALA A 392 25.95 -39.17 -5.30
CA ALA A 392 25.13 -39.44 -4.13
C ALA A 392 25.69 -38.79 -2.85
N ILE A 393 24.83 -38.07 -2.11
CA ILE A 393 25.01 -37.64 -0.71
C ILE A 393 23.59 -37.63 -0.10
N GLY A 394 23.23 -38.50 0.85
CA GLY A 394 23.63 -38.44 2.25
C GLY A 394 22.50 -37.81 3.07
N THR A 395 21.59 -38.65 3.60
CA THR A 395 20.48 -38.25 4.47
C THR A 395 20.99 -37.66 5.79
N THR A 396 20.71 -36.38 6.05
CA THR A 396 20.96 -35.73 7.35
C THR A 396 19.65 -35.30 7.99
N GLN A 397 19.48 -35.67 9.26
CA GLN A 397 18.34 -35.36 10.11
C GLN A 397 18.17 -33.85 10.30
N ARG A 398 16.93 -33.36 10.13
CA ARG A 398 16.55 -31.99 10.50
C ARG A 398 16.44 -31.88 12.03
N PRO A 399 16.98 -30.81 12.66
CA PRO A 399 16.61 -30.49 14.03
C PRO A 399 15.21 -29.88 14.04
N THR A 400 14.36 -30.38 14.93
CA THR A 400 13.10 -29.74 15.32
C THR A 400 13.41 -28.45 16.06
N ALA A 401 13.22 -27.31 15.40
CA ALA A 401 13.15 -26.02 16.06
C ALA A 401 11.75 -25.85 16.67
N THR A 402 11.68 -25.72 17.99
CA THR A 402 10.46 -25.32 18.69
C THR A 402 10.23 -23.83 18.43
N VAL A 403 9.26 -23.52 17.57
CA VAL A 403 8.85 -22.15 17.25
C VAL A 403 8.09 -21.58 18.45
N ILE A 404 8.61 -20.53 19.08
CA ILE A 404 7.88 -19.73 20.07
C ILE A 404 6.93 -18.82 19.29
N VAL A 405 5.66 -19.23 19.21
CA VAL A 405 4.56 -18.46 18.64
C VAL A 405 4.21 -17.35 19.63
N GLY A 406 4.60 -16.09 19.35
CA GLY A 406 4.23 -14.95 20.21
C GLY A 406 4.99 -13.64 19.95
N VAL A 407 6.16 -13.69 19.31
CA VAL A 407 6.99 -12.50 19.08
C VAL A 407 6.34 -11.45 18.15
N PRO A 408 5.67 -11.80 17.04
CA PRO A 408 5.14 -10.78 16.11
C PRO A 408 4.09 -9.87 16.73
N GLN A 409 3.19 -10.43 17.56
CA GLN A 409 2.06 -9.71 18.14
C GLN A 409 2.52 -8.71 19.21
N ILE A 410 3.55 -9.06 19.99
CA ILE A 410 4.14 -8.18 20.99
C ILE A 410 4.87 -7.00 20.33
N VAL A 411 5.57 -7.23 19.22
CA VAL A 411 6.23 -6.16 18.45
C VAL A 411 5.22 -5.16 17.89
N SER A 412 4.09 -5.64 17.34
CA SER A 412 3.01 -4.75 16.86
C SER A 412 2.39 -3.92 17.99
N LEU A 413 2.17 -4.51 19.18
CA LEU A 413 1.66 -3.78 20.35
C LEU A 413 2.66 -2.73 20.87
N LEU A 414 3.97 -3.03 20.86
CA LEU A 414 5.02 -2.09 21.26
C LEU A 414 5.15 -0.92 20.28
N CYS A 415 5.05 -1.16 18.97
CA CYS A 415 5.04 -0.10 17.96
C CYS A 415 3.83 0.84 18.11
N LEU A 416 2.64 0.28 18.35
CA LEU A 416 1.44 1.05 18.63
C LEU A 416 1.57 1.92 19.89
N PHE A 417 2.19 1.37 20.94
CA PHE A 417 2.43 2.11 22.18
C PHE A 417 3.39 3.28 21.97
N CYS A 418 4.45 3.11 21.17
CA CYS A 418 5.39 4.17 20.84
C CYS A 418 4.71 5.30 20.03
N LEU A 419 3.86 4.95 19.06
CA LEU A 419 3.09 5.92 18.26
C LEU A 419 2.10 6.70 19.12
N GLN A 420 1.35 6.03 20.00
CA GLN A 420 0.34 6.65 20.85
C GLN A 420 0.96 7.48 22.00
N ALA A 421 2.19 7.17 22.42
CA ALA A 421 2.93 7.98 23.40
C ALA A 421 3.46 9.29 22.80
N ALA A 422 3.85 9.28 21.51
CA ALA A 422 4.36 10.44 20.79
C ALA A 422 3.32 11.56 20.59
N GLU A 423 2.02 11.22 20.58
CA GLU A 423 0.92 12.18 20.44
C GLU A 423 0.57 12.92 21.73
N SER A 424 1.04 12.46 22.90
CA SER A 424 0.78 13.13 24.19
C SER A 424 1.89 14.12 24.55
N SER A 425 1.54 15.40 24.66
CA SER A 425 2.51 16.51 24.82
C SER A 425 3.28 16.53 26.16
N SER A 426 2.96 15.64 27.10
CA SER A 426 3.52 15.63 28.47
C SER A 426 4.71 14.70 28.70
N TRP A 427 5.15 13.90 27.72
CA TRP A 427 6.17 12.86 27.94
C TRP A 427 7.37 12.88 26.98
N LYS A 428 7.56 13.94 26.18
CA LYS A 428 8.53 14.00 25.08
C LYS A 428 9.95 13.50 25.42
N VAL A 429 10.48 13.85 26.59
CA VAL A 429 11.87 13.49 26.96
C VAL A 429 12.00 12.02 27.39
N ALA A 430 11.01 11.46 28.08
CA ALA A 430 11.03 10.06 28.51
C ALA A 430 10.72 9.10 27.35
N THR A 431 9.93 9.55 26.36
CA THR A 431 9.58 8.75 25.17
C THR A 431 10.74 8.62 24.19
N GLU A 432 11.58 9.63 24.04
CA GLU A 432 12.74 9.56 23.14
C GLU A 432 13.77 8.52 23.62
N GLU A 433 14.02 8.46 24.93
CA GLU A 433 14.94 7.48 25.54
C GLU A 433 14.38 6.05 25.45
N LEU A 434 13.07 5.86 25.69
CA LEU A 434 12.41 4.55 25.63
C LEU A 434 12.28 4.02 24.19
N VAL A 435 12.02 4.91 23.22
CA VAL A 435 11.98 4.56 21.80
C VAL A 435 13.39 4.24 21.30
N ALA A 436 14.41 5.01 21.70
CA ALA A 436 15.80 4.72 21.38
C ALA A 436 16.24 3.37 21.97
N ASP A 437 15.87 3.05 23.20
CA ASP A 437 16.16 1.76 23.83
C ASP A 437 15.40 0.61 23.17
N ALA A 438 14.12 0.79 22.82
CA ALA A 438 13.35 -0.23 22.11
C ALA A 438 13.92 -0.50 20.71
N MET A 439 14.29 0.55 19.97
CA MET A 439 14.96 0.43 18.68
C MET A 439 16.34 -0.22 18.80
N LEU A 440 17.11 0.11 19.84
CA LEU A 440 18.42 -0.48 20.11
C LEU A 440 18.29 -1.96 20.51
N ILE A 441 17.26 -2.34 21.26
CA ILE A 441 16.95 -3.74 21.60
C ILE A 441 16.57 -4.51 20.34
N MET A 442 15.71 -3.94 19.47
CA MET A 442 15.36 -4.57 18.19
C MET A 442 16.57 -4.69 17.26
N GLN A 443 17.43 -3.68 17.20
CA GLN A 443 18.65 -3.69 16.39
C GLN A 443 19.67 -4.71 16.93
N LYS A 444 19.86 -4.80 18.26
CA LYS A 444 20.72 -5.80 18.89
C LYS A 444 20.18 -7.22 18.69
N ALA A 445 18.87 -7.43 18.78
CA ALA A 445 18.25 -8.72 18.49
C ALA A 445 18.45 -9.13 17.02
N ASN A 446 18.32 -8.19 16.09
CA ASN A 446 18.55 -8.43 14.66
C ASN A 446 20.03 -8.69 14.35
N ILE A 447 20.96 -7.92 14.92
CA ILE A 447 22.40 -8.15 14.79
C ILE A 447 22.79 -9.51 15.38
N SER A 448 22.27 -9.88 16.55
CA SER A 448 22.53 -11.18 17.18
C SER A 448 22.07 -12.33 16.29
N ALA A 449 20.85 -12.24 15.73
CA ALA A 449 20.30 -13.22 14.79
C ALA A 449 21.09 -13.30 13.48
N MET A 450 21.65 -12.18 12.99
CA MET A 450 22.53 -12.17 11.82
C MET A 450 23.91 -12.76 12.13
N THR A 451 24.49 -12.49 13.30
CA THR A 451 25.82 -13.03 13.68
C THR A 451 25.79 -14.54 13.94
N GLU A 452 24.70 -15.08 14.49
CA GLU A 452 24.54 -16.54 14.61
C GLU A 452 24.45 -17.22 13.23
N ASN A 453 23.75 -16.61 12.27
CA ASN A 453 23.67 -17.12 10.91
C ASN A 453 25.01 -17.01 10.14
N VAL A 454 25.80 -15.96 10.38
CA VAL A 454 27.13 -15.79 9.78
C VAL A 454 28.13 -16.80 10.35
N HIS A 455 28.07 -17.11 11.66
CA HIS A 455 28.97 -18.12 12.25
C HIS A 455 28.65 -19.54 11.77
N VAL A 456 27.37 -19.88 11.59
CA VAL A 456 26.96 -21.17 11.01
C VAL A 456 27.40 -21.29 9.54
N SER A 457 27.36 -20.19 8.78
CA SER A 457 27.84 -20.16 7.38
C SER A 457 29.37 -20.18 7.26
N SER A 458 30.12 -19.54 8.16
CA SER A 458 31.60 -19.50 8.13
C SER A 458 32.23 -20.82 8.56
N VAL A 459 31.62 -21.53 9.52
CA VAL A 459 32.10 -22.86 9.95
C VAL A 459 31.85 -23.90 8.87
N ALA A 460 30.75 -23.80 8.11
CA ALA A 460 30.46 -24.68 6.97
C ALA A 460 31.42 -24.46 5.77
N LYS A 461 31.86 -23.23 5.51
CA LYS A 461 32.80 -22.90 4.41
C LYS A 461 34.26 -23.22 4.72
N ASN A 462 34.69 -23.12 5.98
CA ASN A 462 36.08 -23.44 6.35
C ASN A 462 36.36 -24.95 6.45
N ALA A 463 35.34 -25.78 6.64
CA ALA A 463 35.49 -27.24 6.61
C ALA A 463 35.72 -27.81 5.19
N THR A 464 35.31 -27.09 4.14
CA THR A 464 35.43 -27.54 2.73
C THR A 464 36.71 -27.04 2.04
N LEU A 465 37.39 -26.01 2.56
CA LEU A 465 38.60 -25.45 1.95
C LEU A 465 39.92 -26.05 2.48
N SER A 466 39.91 -26.78 3.60
CA SER A 466 41.14 -27.37 4.17
C SER A 466 41.56 -28.71 3.53
N SER A 467 40.79 -29.28 2.59
CA SER A 467 41.11 -30.56 1.93
C SER A 467 41.67 -30.45 0.50
N ALA A 468 41.75 -29.24 -0.08
CA ALA A 468 42.05 -29.07 -1.51
C ALA A 468 43.46 -28.52 -1.85
N PHE A 469 44.37 -28.32 -0.88
CA PHE A 469 45.72 -27.80 -1.17
C PHE A 469 46.84 -28.68 -0.58
N ARG A 470 47.00 -29.90 -1.11
CA ARG A 470 48.25 -30.66 -1.04
C ARG A 470 48.39 -31.56 -2.28
N ALA A 471 49.00 -31.03 -3.34
CA ALA A 471 49.90 -31.76 -4.25
C ALA A 471 50.32 -30.85 -5.42
N MET A 472 51.57 -30.41 -5.44
CA MET A 472 52.54 -30.61 -6.53
C MET A 472 53.73 -29.62 -6.44
N PRO A 473 54.93 -30.02 -6.89
CA PRO A 473 56.19 -29.37 -6.49
C PRO A 473 56.86 -28.53 -7.60
N GLY A 474 57.56 -27.48 -7.16
CA GLY A 474 58.91 -27.13 -7.61
C GLY A 474 59.13 -26.47 -8.97
N VAL A 475 59.42 -25.16 -8.96
CA VAL A 475 60.40 -24.52 -9.87
C VAL A 475 61.12 -23.40 -9.10
N ARG A 476 62.46 -23.34 -9.24
CA ARG A 476 63.38 -22.39 -8.60
C ARG A 476 63.48 -21.07 -9.37
N SER A 477 63.74 -20.02 -8.60
CA SER A 477 63.98 -18.59 -8.92
C SER A 477 65.29 -18.34 -9.68
N PRO A 478 65.53 -17.11 -10.19
CA PRO A 478 65.86 -15.94 -9.35
C PRO A 478 64.68 -15.06 -8.95
#